data_AF-S7X3V5-F1
#
_entry.id   AF-S7X3V5-F1
#
_cell.length_a   1.000
_cell.length_b   1.000
_cell.length_c   1.000
_cell.angle_alpha   90.00
_cell.angle_beta   90.00
_cell.angle_gamma   90.00
#
_symmetry.space_group_name_H-M   'P 1'
#
loop_
_entity.id
_entity.type
_entity.pdbx_description
1 polymer ?
#
loop_
_entity_poly.entity_id
_entity_poly.type
_entity_poly.pdbx_seq_one_letter_code
_entity_poly.pdbx_strand_id
1 'polypeptide(L)'
;MHYLNHGDANPHGIIISPLQKGKPVYLPFHSFDKEMMQHVFRTHGQKINDITRDSAICINFDQNIDVFYEPLDVLKYDKINITFKLIDNLEQVQKDQLHLVDKFKNGNNFIDEGIHQQLLDSAKIFGDLRDRDLSLHPLQFRTDSFYTRAFDGVYLLRDFIKPIVIFESKEHYKEAIKDTIHDVLIYHIDQPELVDKLKDHLIIECDLETLVKTPNYDRVKKFELAQFLKETEHPIKDILNDNVLFKSYLNKIDINARKQVMSVEIYLEKLEHSNAYKIEDIVDQAFYFALHQPHSSLSSEHRDLIHKLLINIAPMDVLFLYWYDKEQFYINYLTWDDSFKDWVIERIRNNI
;
A
#
# COMPACT_ATOMS: atom_id res chain seq x y z
N MET A 1 9.82 16.98 -0.98
CA MET A 1 11.29 16.86 -0.91
C MET A 1 11.64 15.45 -0.46
N HIS A 2 12.13 14.61 -1.38
CA HIS A 2 12.61 13.26 -1.08
C HIS A 2 14.13 13.31 -0.89
N TYR A 3 14.60 13.56 0.34
CA TYR A 3 16.02 13.88 0.62
C TYR A 3 17.01 12.75 0.27
N LEU A 4 16.57 11.49 0.18
CA LEU A 4 17.43 10.31 -0.04
C LEU A 4 17.22 9.61 -1.40
N ASN A 5 16.17 9.95 -2.14
CA ASN A 5 15.84 9.29 -3.39
C ASN A 5 16.23 10.18 -4.56
N HIS A 6 16.86 9.61 -5.59
CA HIS A 6 17.28 10.33 -6.81
C HIS A 6 16.11 10.58 -7.78
N GLY A 7 14.88 10.59 -7.28
CA GLY A 7 13.63 10.67 -8.03
C GLY A 7 12.65 9.59 -7.60
N ASP A 8 11.59 9.46 -8.38
CA ASP A 8 10.46 8.56 -8.12
C ASP A 8 10.74 7.11 -8.56
N ALA A 9 11.66 6.92 -9.50
CA ALA A 9 11.98 5.62 -10.05
C ALA A 9 12.83 4.76 -9.11
N ASN A 10 13.92 5.26 -8.53
CA ASN A 10 14.87 4.40 -7.83
C ASN A 10 14.93 4.73 -6.33
N PRO A 11 14.00 4.19 -5.52
CA PRO A 11 13.98 4.44 -4.10
C PRO A 11 15.17 3.77 -3.40
N HIS A 12 15.58 4.34 -2.27
CA HIS A 12 16.62 3.80 -1.43
C HIS A 12 16.02 3.35 -0.08
N GLY A 13 16.51 2.23 0.44
CA GLY A 13 16.16 1.71 1.75
C GLY A 13 17.34 1.77 2.72
N ILE A 14 17.07 1.85 4.02
CA ILE A 14 18.09 1.75 5.06
C ILE A 14 17.64 0.72 6.10
N ILE A 15 18.48 -0.27 6.36
CA ILE A 15 18.33 -1.19 7.48
C ILE A 15 19.40 -0.85 8.53
N ILE A 16 18.94 -0.49 9.72
CA ILE A 16 19.76 -0.18 10.89
C ILE A 16 19.63 -1.23 12.00
N SER A 17 18.65 -2.14 11.91
CA SER A 17 18.39 -3.12 12.97
C SER A 17 17.64 -4.36 12.46
N PRO A 18 17.91 -5.56 13.02
CA PRO A 18 17.13 -6.76 12.74
C PRO A 18 15.66 -6.62 13.17
N LEU A 19 15.37 -5.70 14.11
CA LEU A 19 14.01 -5.44 14.62
C LEU A 19 13.09 -4.81 13.57
N GLN A 20 13.63 -4.33 12.45
CA GLN A 20 12.85 -3.85 11.31
C GLN A 20 12.20 -5.01 10.52
N LYS A 21 12.56 -6.26 10.80
CA LYS A 21 11.92 -7.43 10.19
C LYS A 21 10.41 -7.43 10.46
N GLY A 22 9.62 -7.42 9.39
CA GLY A 22 8.16 -7.42 9.45
C GLY A 22 7.53 -6.10 9.89
N LYS A 23 8.31 -5.02 10.03
CA LYS A 23 7.79 -3.68 10.31
C LYS A 23 7.30 -3.00 9.02
N PRO A 24 6.37 -2.03 9.11
CA PRO A 24 5.95 -1.25 7.95
C PRO A 24 7.12 -0.52 7.30
N VAL A 25 7.07 -0.41 5.97
CA VAL A 25 8.00 0.44 5.21
C VAL A 25 7.60 1.90 5.41
N TYR A 26 8.58 2.75 5.72
CA TYR A 26 8.36 4.19 5.83
C TYR A 26 8.28 4.80 4.42
N LEU A 27 7.20 5.54 4.15
CA LEU A 27 6.94 6.19 2.86
C LEU A 27 7.04 5.22 1.65
N PRO A 28 6.21 4.16 1.60
CA PRO A 28 6.22 3.25 0.46
C PRO A 28 5.78 4.00 -0.80
N PHE A 29 6.60 3.91 -1.84
CA PHE A 29 6.33 4.49 -3.15
C PHE A 29 5.52 3.53 -4.01
N HIS A 30 5.74 2.22 -3.84
CA HIS A 30 5.00 1.15 -4.48
C HIS A 30 4.26 0.27 -3.47
N SER A 31 3.17 -0.37 -3.90
CA SER A 31 2.47 -1.37 -3.07
C SER A 31 3.35 -2.58 -2.74
N PHE A 32 4.27 -2.97 -3.63
CA PHE A 32 5.17 -4.11 -3.45
C PHE A 32 6.43 -3.80 -2.61
N ASP A 33 6.67 -2.56 -2.18
CA ASP A 33 7.87 -2.20 -1.40
C ASP A 33 7.97 -3.04 -0.11
N LYS A 34 6.83 -3.35 0.50
CA LYS A 34 6.73 -4.22 1.68
C LYS A 34 7.22 -5.64 1.38
N GLU A 35 6.84 -6.20 0.25
CA GLU A 35 7.22 -7.54 -0.18
C GLU A 35 8.71 -7.62 -0.52
N MET A 36 9.25 -6.60 -1.19
CA MET A 36 10.69 -6.48 -1.43
C MET A 36 11.47 -6.53 -0.12
N MET A 37 11.06 -5.74 0.89
CA MET A 37 11.70 -5.76 2.19
C MET A 37 11.56 -7.11 2.90
N GLN A 38 10.40 -7.75 2.83
CA GLN A 38 10.22 -9.11 3.35
C GLN A 38 11.14 -10.12 2.66
N HIS A 39 11.31 -10.00 1.34
CA HIS A 39 12.22 -10.84 0.56
C HIS A 39 13.68 -10.65 1.02
N VAL A 40 14.13 -9.40 1.20
CA VAL A 40 15.46 -9.07 1.73
C VAL A 40 15.68 -9.71 3.10
N PHE A 41 14.76 -9.55 4.04
CA PHE A 41 14.88 -10.13 5.39
C PHE A 41 14.76 -11.65 5.41
N ARG A 42 14.02 -12.26 4.47
CA ARG A 42 13.91 -13.71 4.33
C ARG A 42 15.21 -14.32 3.84
N THR A 43 15.88 -13.69 2.88
CA THR A 43 17.12 -14.21 2.28
C THR A 43 18.34 -13.88 3.13
N HIS A 44 18.48 -12.64 3.61
CA HIS A 44 19.69 -12.14 4.28
C HIS A 44 19.54 -11.94 5.79
N GLY A 45 18.45 -12.40 6.41
CA GLY A 45 18.10 -12.05 7.80
C GLY A 45 19.20 -12.32 8.84
N GLN A 46 19.94 -13.43 8.73
CA GLN A 46 21.06 -13.74 9.63
C GLN A 46 22.23 -12.76 9.44
N LYS A 47 22.58 -12.45 8.18
CA LYS A 47 23.66 -11.50 7.85
C LYS A 47 23.30 -10.08 8.26
N ILE A 48 22.05 -9.68 8.02
CA ILE A 48 21.52 -8.39 8.47
C ILE A 48 21.68 -8.26 9.99
N ASN A 49 21.32 -9.30 10.75
CA ASN A 49 21.47 -9.28 12.21
C ASN A 49 22.93 -9.11 12.66
N ASP A 50 23.88 -9.76 11.97
CA ASP A 50 25.30 -9.58 12.28
C ASP A 50 25.76 -8.16 11.90
N ILE A 51 25.60 -7.76 10.63
CA ILE A 51 26.09 -6.49 10.09
C ILE A 51 25.54 -5.28 10.86
N THR A 52 24.23 -5.28 11.16
CA THR A 52 23.55 -4.17 11.86
C THR A 52 23.94 -3.97 13.32
N ARG A 53 24.82 -4.83 13.85
CA ARG A 53 25.48 -4.58 15.14
C ARG A 53 26.37 -3.34 15.09
N ASP A 54 27.09 -3.14 13.99
CA ASP A 54 28.16 -2.14 13.90
C ASP A 54 28.00 -1.19 12.70
N SER A 55 27.18 -1.53 11.70
CA SER A 55 26.98 -0.70 10.51
C SER A 55 25.56 -0.84 9.96
N ALA A 56 25.04 0.23 9.35
CA ALA A 56 23.78 0.15 8.63
C ALA A 56 23.98 -0.37 7.19
N ILE A 57 22.91 -0.92 6.63
CA ILE A 57 22.86 -1.42 5.26
C ILE A 57 22.01 -0.46 4.45
N CYS A 58 22.61 0.19 3.46
CA CYS A 58 21.89 0.90 2.42
C CYS A 58 21.46 -0.10 1.34
N ILE A 59 20.19 -0.04 0.97
CA ILE A 59 19.59 -0.84 -0.10
C ILE A 59 19.28 0.08 -1.25
N ASN A 60 19.70 -0.29 -2.45
CA ASN A 60 19.32 0.39 -3.66
C ASN A 60 18.41 -0.51 -4.49
N PHE A 61 17.22 -0.01 -4.81
CA PHE A 61 16.23 -0.67 -5.65
C PHE A 61 16.36 -0.08 -7.06
N ASP A 62 16.96 -0.85 -7.96
CA ASP A 62 17.22 -0.42 -9.32
C ASP A 62 16.25 -1.12 -10.28
N GLN A 63 15.40 -0.32 -10.91
CA GLN A 63 14.45 -0.76 -11.94
C GLN A 63 15.06 -0.86 -13.34
N ASN A 64 16.32 -0.46 -13.51
CA ASN A 64 16.94 -0.12 -14.80
C ASN A 64 16.16 0.97 -15.57
N ILE A 65 15.51 1.87 -14.83
CA ILE A 65 14.81 3.03 -15.37
C ILE A 65 15.51 4.26 -14.81
N ASP A 66 16.13 5.05 -15.69
CA ASP A 66 16.86 6.25 -15.27
C ASP A 66 15.89 7.32 -14.74
N VAL A 67 14.87 7.65 -15.53
CA VAL A 67 13.87 8.69 -15.26
C VAL A 67 12.57 8.33 -15.99
N PHE A 68 11.44 8.72 -15.41
CA PHE A 68 10.14 8.70 -16.09
C PHE A 68 9.98 9.91 -17.01
N TYR A 69 9.67 9.65 -18.28
CA TYR A 69 9.38 10.69 -19.27
C TYR A 69 7.89 10.80 -19.56
N GLU A 70 7.21 9.66 -19.64
CA GLU A 70 5.79 9.59 -20.02
C GLU A 70 4.99 8.74 -19.02
N PRO A 71 3.70 9.01 -18.79
CA PRO A 71 2.87 8.28 -17.82
C PRO A 71 2.85 6.76 -18.00
N LEU A 72 2.96 6.27 -19.24
CA LEU A 72 2.97 4.83 -19.54
C LEU A 72 4.34 4.17 -19.34
N ASP A 73 5.38 4.92 -18.99
CA ASP A 73 6.67 4.34 -18.58
C ASP A 73 6.54 3.44 -17.34
N VAL A 74 5.45 3.56 -16.58
CA VAL A 74 5.10 2.62 -15.49
C VAL A 74 4.94 1.17 -15.98
N LEU A 75 4.70 0.96 -17.28
CA LEU A 75 4.65 -0.38 -17.89
C LEU A 75 6.04 -1.03 -17.96
N LYS A 76 7.12 -0.25 -17.90
CA LYS A 76 8.51 -0.75 -18.00
C LYS A 76 8.97 -1.49 -16.74
N TYR A 77 8.28 -1.31 -15.61
CA TYR A 77 8.55 -2.09 -14.40
C TYR A 77 8.42 -3.59 -14.71
N ASP A 78 9.33 -4.45 -14.29
CA ASP A 78 9.16 -5.92 -14.38
C ASP A 78 10.09 -6.56 -13.37
N LYS A 79 11.37 -6.20 -13.42
CA LYS A 79 12.39 -6.72 -12.53
C LYS A 79 13.12 -5.60 -11.82
N ILE A 80 13.24 -5.75 -10.51
CA ILE A 80 13.95 -4.85 -9.64
C ILE A 80 15.21 -5.57 -9.15
N ASN A 81 16.35 -4.96 -9.43
CA ASN A 81 17.65 -5.39 -8.93
C ASN A 81 17.87 -4.73 -7.57
N ILE A 82 17.93 -5.55 -6.51
CA ILE A 82 18.16 -5.10 -5.15
C ILE A 82 19.64 -5.26 -4.85
N THR A 83 20.33 -4.13 -4.67
CA THR A 83 21.75 -4.10 -4.35
C THR A 83 21.97 -3.54 -2.94
N PHE A 84 23.06 -3.97 -2.31
CA PHE A 84 23.37 -3.63 -0.92
C PHE A 84 24.71 -2.91 -0.84
N LYS A 85 24.76 -1.89 0.01
CA LYS A 85 25.99 -1.17 0.33
C LYS A 85 26.08 -0.98 1.83
N LEU A 86 27.20 -1.39 2.42
CA LEU A 86 27.47 -1.17 3.84
C LEU A 86 27.96 0.26 4.05
N ILE A 87 27.51 0.90 5.15
CA ILE A 87 28.06 2.19 5.57
C ILE A 87 29.51 2.00 6.03
N ASP A 88 30.31 3.06 5.89
CA ASP A 88 31.74 3.12 6.25
C ASP A 88 32.65 2.17 5.50
N ASN A 89 32.20 1.61 4.37
CA ASN A 89 32.95 0.67 3.54
C ASN A 89 33.50 -0.50 4.37
N LEU A 90 32.68 -1.06 5.29
CA LEU A 90 33.08 -2.13 6.20
C LEU A 90 33.75 -3.32 5.50
N GLU A 91 33.36 -3.62 4.26
CA GLU A 91 34.00 -4.63 3.41
C GLU A 91 35.47 -4.31 3.11
N GLN A 92 35.79 -3.04 2.84
CA GLN A 92 37.17 -2.61 2.61
C GLN A 92 37.97 -2.68 3.91
N VAL A 93 37.37 -2.26 5.03
CA VAL A 93 37.99 -2.36 6.36
C VAL A 93 38.32 -3.82 6.71
N GLN A 94 37.42 -4.75 6.42
CA GLN A 94 37.67 -6.18 6.62
C GLN A 94 38.84 -6.68 5.77
N LYS A 95 38.92 -6.29 4.49
CA LYS A 95 40.06 -6.63 3.62
C LYS A 95 41.38 -6.09 4.17
N ASP A 96 41.37 -4.85 4.65
CA ASP A 96 42.55 -4.21 5.22
C ASP A 96 42.99 -4.92 6.53
N GLN A 97 42.03 -5.34 7.37
CA GLN A 97 42.31 -6.15 8.57
C GLN A 97 42.94 -7.50 8.22
N LEU A 98 42.40 -8.21 7.24
CA LEU A 98 42.96 -9.50 6.79
C LEU A 98 44.38 -9.32 6.24
N HIS A 99 44.61 -8.28 5.44
CA HIS A 99 45.94 -7.95 4.93
C HIS A 99 46.92 -7.59 6.05
N LEU A 100 46.50 -6.85 7.08
CA LEU A 100 47.31 -6.57 8.26
C LEU A 100 47.68 -7.85 9.03
N VAL A 101 46.73 -8.79 9.17
CA VAL A 101 46.97 -10.08 9.81
C VAL A 101 47.95 -10.92 9.00
N ASP A 102 47.82 -10.96 7.68
CA ASP A 102 48.75 -11.67 6.80
C ASP A 102 50.14 -11.05 6.85
N LYS A 103 50.23 -9.71 6.85
CA LYS A 103 51.49 -8.98 7.04
C LYS A 103 52.13 -9.33 8.38
N PHE A 104 51.36 -9.36 9.46
CA PHE A 104 51.83 -9.74 10.79
C PHE A 104 52.37 -11.18 10.83
N LYS A 105 51.72 -12.12 10.16
CA LYS A 105 52.13 -13.54 10.07
C LYS A 105 53.34 -13.78 9.16
N ASN A 106 53.72 -12.81 8.33
CA ASN A 106 54.80 -12.99 7.35
C ASN A 106 56.18 -12.72 7.97
N GLY A 107 57.08 -13.71 7.91
CA GLY A 107 58.46 -13.58 8.37
C GLY A 107 58.58 -13.22 9.85
N ASN A 108 59.38 -12.19 10.16
CA ASN A 108 59.61 -11.71 11.52
C ASN A 108 58.74 -10.47 11.86
N ASN A 109 57.68 -10.20 11.11
CA ASN A 109 56.83 -9.02 11.35
C ASN A 109 56.07 -9.08 12.69
N PHE A 110 56.02 -10.25 13.33
CA PHE A 110 55.40 -10.43 14.66
C PHE A 110 56.13 -9.75 15.82
N ILE A 111 57.36 -9.24 15.62
CA ILE A 111 58.07 -8.44 16.62
C ILE A 111 57.97 -6.92 16.35
N ASP A 112 57.36 -6.51 15.23
CA ASP A 112 57.23 -5.11 14.87
C ASP A 112 56.09 -4.44 15.66
N GLU A 113 56.46 -3.61 16.65
CA GLU A 113 55.52 -2.86 17.48
C GLU A 113 54.63 -1.90 16.68
N GLY A 114 55.08 -1.43 15.51
CA GLY A 114 54.27 -0.61 14.61
C GLY A 114 53.09 -1.39 14.02
N ILE A 115 53.31 -2.66 13.65
CA ILE A 115 52.24 -3.54 13.17
C ILE A 115 51.28 -3.91 14.31
N HIS A 116 51.79 -4.11 15.53
CA HIS A 116 50.94 -4.31 16.71
C HIS A 116 50.00 -3.13 16.94
N GLN A 117 50.52 -1.90 16.87
CA GLN A 117 49.72 -0.70 17.05
C GLN A 117 48.64 -0.57 15.98
N GLN A 118 48.96 -0.83 14.70
CA GLN A 118 47.99 -0.82 13.59
C GLN A 118 46.86 -1.83 13.80
N LEU A 119 47.17 -3.05 14.26
CA LEU A 119 46.17 -4.07 14.57
C LEU A 119 45.26 -3.64 15.74
N LEU A 120 45.85 -3.11 16.81
CA LEU A 120 45.12 -2.65 17.99
C LEU A 120 44.19 -1.47 17.66
N ASP A 121 44.65 -0.51 16.86
CA ASP A 121 43.85 0.65 16.47
C ASP A 121 42.69 0.23 15.57
N SER A 122 42.93 -0.66 14.60
CA SER A 122 41.85 -1.20 13.77
C SER A 122 40.80 -1.95 14.59
N ALA A 123 41.23 -2.80 15.54
CA ALA A 123 40.31 -3.55 16.40
C ALA A 123 39.52 -2.66 17.36
N LYS A 124 40.09 -1.54 17.84
CA LYS A 124 39.38 -0.58 18.69
C LYS A 124 38.31 0.21 17.96
N ILE A 125 38.57 0.57 16.69
CA ILE A 125 37.64 1.39 15.90
C ILE A 125 36.51 0.54 15.32
N PHE A 126 36.83 -0.63 14.76
CA PHE A 126 35.88 -1.42 13.96
C PHE A 126 35.54 -2.79 14.56
N GLY A 127 36.17 -3.17 15.68
CA GLY A 127 36.07 -4.53 16.22
C GLY A 127 36.85 -5.55 15.40
N ASP A 128 36.56 -6.83 15.67
CA ASP A 128 37.14 -7.96 14.93
C ASP A 128 36.20 -8.37 13.79
N LEU A 129 36.63 -8.15 12.54
CA LEU A 129 35.84 -8.47 11.35
C LEU A 129 36.29 -9.77 10.67
N ARG A 130 37.33 -10.45 11.16
CA ARG A 130 38.02 -11.51 10.39
C ARG A 130 37.14 -12.67 9.97
N ASP A 131 36.25 -13.11 10.86
CA ASP A 131 35.38 -14.27 10.64
C ASP A 131 33.93 -13.88 10.30
N ARG A 132 33.66 -12.58 10.08
CA ARG A 132 32.31 -12.09 9.81
C ARG A 132 31.93 -12.22 8.35
N ASP A 133 30.73 -12.71 8.07
CA ASP A 133 30.20 -12.77 6.71
C ASP A 133 29.43 -11.49 6.38
N LEU A 134 30.15 -10.54 5.78
CA LEU A 134 29.60 -9.25 5.35
C LEU A 134 29.00 -9.29 3.94
N SER A 135 29.03 -10.45 3.25
CA SER A 135 28.67 -10.53 1.83
C SER A 135 27.16 -10.59 1.63
N LEU A 136 26.59 -9.54 1.04
CA LEU A 136 25.19 -9.49 0.62
C LEU A 136 25.11 -9.56 -0.90
N HIS A 137 24.79 -10.74 -1.45
CA HIS A 137 24.62 -10.87 -2.90
C HIS A 137 23.34 -10.12 -3.38
N PRO A 138 23.36 -9.53 -4.59
CA PRO A 138 22.20 -8.87 -5.16
C PRO A 138 21.00 -9.81 -5.28
N LEU A 139 19.80 -9.29 -5.05
CA LEU A 139 18.55 -10.03 -5.21
C LEU A 139 17.79 -9.50 -6.43
N GLN A 140 16.92 -10.34 -6.99
CA GLN A 140 15.98 -9.93 -8.03
C GLN A 140 14.56 -10.13 -7.51
N PHE A 141 13.74 -9.11 -7.70
CA PHE A 141 12.32 -9.13 -7.40
C PHE A 141 11.53 -8.88 -8.67
N ARG A 142 10.50 -9.69 -8.93
CA ARG A 142 9.61 -9.52 -10.08
C ARG A 142 8.31 -8.89 -9.61
N THR A 143 7.85 -7.86 -10.32
CA THR A 143 6.61 -7.15 -10.01
C THR A 143 5.47 -7.61 -10.90
N ASP A 144 4.31 -7.88 -10.29
CA ASP A 144 3.07 -8.20 -11.00
C ASP A 144 2.16 -6.96 -11.07
N SER A 145 0.93 -7.02 -10.56
CA SER A 145 0.04 -5.87 -10.48
C SER A 145 0.38 -5.02 -9.24
N PHE A 146 0.39 -3.69 -9.37
CA PHE A 146 0.80 -2.81 -8.27
C PHE A 146 0.20 -1.41 -8.35
N TYR A 147 0.35 -0.67 -7.25
CA TYR A 147 0.12 0.77 -7.17
C TYR A 147 1.45 1.50 -7.04
N THR A 148 1.61 2.63 -7.71
CA THR A 148 2.75 3.55 -7.57
C THR A 148 2.27 4.97 -7.33
N ARG A 149 3.00 5.74 -6.53
CA ARG A 149 2.77 7.17 -6.34
C ARG A 149 3.28 8.04 -7.50
N ALA A 150 4.02 7.46 -8.45
CA ALA A 150 4.43 8.17 -9.65
C ALA A 150 3.22 8.76 -10.37
N PHE A 151 3.40 9.90 -11.04
CA PHE A 151 2.34 10.59 -11.78
C PHE A 151 1.08 10.88 -10.94
N ASP A 152 1.26 11.19 -9.66
CA ASP A 152 0.21 11.45 -8.67
C ASP A 152 -0.76 10.28 -8.46
N GLY A 153 -0.28 9.05 -8.63
CA GLY A 153 -1.05 7.84 -8.31
C GLY A 153 -1.49 7.07 -9.56
N VAL A 154 -0.94 5.87 -9.72
CA VAL A 154 -1.26 4.95 -10.83
C VAL A 154 -1.38 3.52 -10.33
N TYR A 155 -2.46 2.85 -10.73
CA TYR A 155 -2.59 1.39 -10.60
C TYR A 155 -2.26 0.73 -11.93
N LEU A 156 -1.48 -0.33 -11.88
CA LEU A 156 -1.18 -1.19 -13.00
C LEU A 156 -1.62 -2.62 -12.70
N LEU A 157 -2.53 -3.13 -13.51
CA LEU A 157 -3.11 -4.47 -13.39
C LEU A 157 -2.67 -5.31 -14.58
N ARG A 158 -1.82 -6.32 -14.38
CA ARG A 158 -1.17 -7.09 -15.47
C ARG A 158 -1.74 -8.47 -15.73
N ASP A 159 -2.27 -9.12 -14.71
CA ASP A 159 -2.68 -10.54 -14.75
C ASP A 159 -4.11 -10.74 -15.32
N PHE A 160 -4.47 -9.93 -16.30
CA PHE A 160 -5.80 -9.92 -16.91
C PHE A 160 -5.67 -9.99 -18.44
N ILE A 161 -6.78 -10.24 -19.13
CA ILE A 161 -6.82 -10.42 -20.60
C ILE A 161 -6.05 -9.33 -21.35
N LYS A 162 -6.16 -8.09 -20.85
CA LYS A 162 -5.41 -6.93 -21.31
C LYS A 162 -4.98 -6.11 -20.09
N PRO A 163 -3.73 -5.60 -20.01
CA PRO A 163 -3.30 -4.80 -18.88
C PRO A 163 -4.16 -3.55 -18.72
N ILE A 164 -4.51 -3.22 -17.48
CA ILE A 164 -5.32 -2.04 -17.15
C ILE A 164 -4.44 -1.06 -16.38
N VAL A 165 -4.37 0.18 -16.86
CA VAL A 165 -3.71 1.30 -16.21
C VAL A 165 -4.78 2.27 -15.73
N ILE A 166 -4.77 2.58 -14.43
CA ILE A 166 -5.77 3.45 -13.82
C ILE A 166 -5.04 4.63 -13.19
N PHE A 167 -5.38 5.83 -13.64
CA PHE A 167 -4.79 7.08 -13.16
C PHE A 167 -5.71 7.76 -12.15
N GLU A 168 -5.12 8.21 -11.04
CA GLU A 168 -5.79 9.11 -10.08
C GLU A 168 -5.77 10.57 -10.58
N SER A 169 -4.72 10.95 -11.34
CA SER A 169 -4.61 12.30 -11.92
C SER A 169 -5.27 12.42 -13.30
N LYS A 170 -6.15 13.42 -13.42
CA LYS A 170 -6.80 13.81 -14.69
C LYS A 170 -5.80 14.31 -15.73
N GLU A 171 -4.68 14.89 -15.31
CA GLU A 171 -3.67 15.44 -16.21
C GLU A 171 -2.91 14.30 -16.90
N HIS A 172 -2.31 13.41 -16.12
CA HIS A 172 -1.56 12.26 -16.63
C HIS A 172 -2.45 11.29 -17.40
N TYR A 173 -3.71 11.11 -16.99
CA TYR A 173 -4.69 10.35 -17.77
C TYR A 173 -4.85 10.90 -19.20
N LYS A 174 -5.03 12.23 -19.35
CA LYS A 174 -5.21 12.87 -20.67
C LYS A 174 -3.98 12.78 -21.55
N GLU A 175 -2.80 12.68 -20.95
CA GLU A 175 -1.55 12.44 -21.67
C GLU A 175 -1.46 10.97 -22.10
N ALA A 176 -1.72 10.03 -21.19
CA ALA A 176 -1.64 8.60 -21.44
C ALA A 176 -2.57 8.11 -22.57
N ILE A 177 -3.80 8.63 -22.65
CA ILE A 177 -4.76 8.23 -23.71
C ILE A 177 -4.36 8.66 -25.13
N LYS A 178 -3.35 9.52 -25.28
CA LYS A 178 -2.83 9.91 -26.60
C LYS A 178 -1.86 8.87 -27.15
N ASP A 179 -1.34 8.00 -26.29
CA ASP A 179 -0.47 6.91 -26.70
C ASP A 179 -1.28 5.86 -27.46
N THR A 180 -0.80 5.53 -28.66
CA THR A 180 -1.36 4.46 -29.49
C THR A 180 -0.38 3.31 -29.69
N ILE A 181 0.75 3.35 -28.97
CA ILE A 181 1.85 2.40 -29.10
C ILE A 181 1.58 1.18 -28.22
N HIS A 182 1.10 1.42 -27.00
CA HIS A 182 0.87 0.39 -26.00
C HIS A 182 -0.54 -0.20 -26.12
N ASP A 183 -0.62 -1.53 -26.20
CA ASP A 183 -1.90 -2.25 -26.19
C ASP A 183 -2.41 -2.44 -24.76
N VAL A 184 -2.86 -1.37 -24.11
CA VAL A 184 -3.38 -1.36 -22.73
C VAL A 184 -4.75 -0.69 -22.64
N LEU A 185 -5.51 -1.00 -21.57
CA LEU A 185 -6.74 -0.27 -21.24
C LEU A 185 -6.39 0.84 -20.26
N ILE A 186 -6.82 2.06 -20.54
CA ILE A 186 -6.48 3.24 -19.76
C ILE A 186 -7.77 3.85 -19.21
N TYR A 187 -7.84 4.01 -17.89
CA TYR A 187 -8.98 4.62 -17.21
C TYR A 187 -8.53 5.73 -16.26
N HIS A 188 -9.43 6.67 -16.03
CA HIS A 188 -9.37 7.57 -14.88
C HIS A 188 -10.18 6.96 -13.72
N ILE A 189 -9.75 7.15 -12.48
CA ILE A 189 -10.41 6.55 -11.31
C ILE A 189 -11.90 6.93 -11.16
N ASP A 190 -12.27 8.17 -11.53
CA ASP A 190 -13.66 8.66 -11.50
C ASP A 190 -14.57 8.06 -12.60
N GLN A 191 -14.04 7.31 -13.57
CA GLN A 191 -14.85 6.84 -14.70
C GLN A 191 -15.74 5.64 -14.30
N PRO A 192 -17.07 5.74 -14.47
CA PRO A 192 -17.98 4.61 -14.25
C PRO A 192 -17.59 3.32 -14.96
N GLU A 193 -17.11 3.44 -16.20
CA GLU A 193 -16.78 2.33 -17.09
C GLU A 193 -15.65 1.45 -16.54
N LEU A 194 -14.83 2.00 -15.62
CA LEU A 194 -13.79 1.26 -14.93
C LEU A 194 -14.41 0.11 -14.12
N VAL A 195 -15.44 0.39 -13.31
CA VAL A 195 -16.05 -0.60 -12.43
C VAL A 195 -16.69 -1.73 -13.24
N ASP A 196 -17.36 -1.38 -14.34
CA ASP A 196 -17.92 -2.37 -15.26
C ASP A 196 -16.83 -3.30 -15.84
N LYS A 197 -15.69 -2.73 -16.21
CA LYS A 197 -14.55 -3.50 -16.75
C LYS A 197 -13.89 -4.38 -15.71
N LEU A 198 -13.77 -3.91 -14.47
CA LEU A 198 -13.27 -4.72 -13.36
C LEU A 198 -14.21 -5.91 -13.08
N LYS A 199 -15.53 -5.72 -13.21
CA LYS A 199 -16.53 -6.82 -13.08
C LYS A 199 -16.46 -7.79 -14.25
N ASP A 200 -16.41 -7.29 -15.48
CA ASP A 200 -16.32 -8.10 -16.70
C ASP A 200 -15.10 -9.04 -16.66
N HIS A 201 -13.98 -8.56 -16.10
CA HIS A 201 -12.74 -9.32 -15.97
C HIS A 201 -12.67 -10.17 -14.69
N LEU A 202 -13.77 -10.29 -13.92
CA LEU A 202 -13.85 -11.02 -12.65
C LEU A 202 -12.79 -10.58 -11.63
N ILE A 203 -12.46 -9.29 -11.62
CA ILE A 203 -11.52 -8.68 -10.66
C ILE A 203 -12.26 -8.31 -9.39
N ILE A 204 -13.50 -7.85 -9.54
CA ILE A 204 -14.39 -7.49 -8.44
C ILE A 204 -15.73 -8.20 -8.58
N GLU A 205 -16.39 -8.41 -7.45
CA GLU A 205 -17.71 -8.99 -7.35
C GLU A 205 -18.58 -8.20 -6.37
N CYS A 206 -19.90 -8.27 -6.57
CA CYS A 206 -20.88 -7.65 -5.68
C CYS A 206 -22.15 -8.51 -5.69
N ASP A 207 -22.33 -9.29 -4.63
CA ASP A 207 -23.56 -10.02 -4.34
C ASP A 207 -24.31 -9.30 -3.22
N LEU A 208 -25.35 -8.54 -3.59
CA LEU A 208 -26.12 -7.73 -2.65
C LEU A 208 -26.89 -8.57 -1.62
N GLU A 209 -27.39 -9.75 -1.98
CA GLU A 209 -28.19 -10.59 -1.07
C GLU A 209 -27.34 -11.12 0.08
N THR A 210 -26.09 -11.47 -0.23
CA THR A 210 -25.11 -11.89 0.78
C THR A 210 -24.57 -10.67 1.53
N LEU A 211 -24.28 -9.58 0.81
CA LEU A 211 -23.59 -8.42 1.36
C LEU A 211 -24.40 -7.66 2.41
N VAL A 212 -25.73 -7.55 2.28
CA VAL A 212 -26.60 -6.90 3.29
C VAL A 212 -26.49 -7.54 4.67
N LYS A 213 -26.06 -8.80 4.76
CA LYS A 213 -25.86 -9.52 6.02
C LYS A 213 -24.46 -9.32 6.62
N THR A 214 -23.57 -8.62 5.92
CA THR A 214 -22.17 -8.47 6.33
C THR A 214 -21.97 -7.23 7.21
N PRO A 215 -20.96 -7.25 8.11
CA PRO A 215 -20.57 -6.06 8.86
C PRO A 215 -20.05 -4.92 7.97
N ASN A 216 -19.60 -5.21 6.75
CA ASN A 216 -19.16 -4.18 5.81
C ASN A 216 -20.33 -3.29 5.38
N TYR A 217 -21.42 -3.91 4.94
CA TYR A 217 -22.63 -3.19 4.55
C TYR A 217 -23.17 -2.30 5.68
N ASP A 218 -23.23 -2.83 6.91
CA ASP A 218 -23.67 -2.06 8.08
C ASP A 218 -22.80 -0.80 8.31
N ARG A 219 -21.47 -0.90 8.12
CA ARG A 219 -20.57 0.26 8.23
C ARG A 219 -20.82 1.30 7.13
N VAL A 220 -20.87 0.87 5.87
CA VAL A 220 -21.09 1.77 4.72
C VAL A 220 -22.45 2.46 4.83
N LYS A 221 -23.49 1.72 5.22
CA LYS A 221 -24.83 2.26 5.47
C LYS A 221 -24.85 3.29 6.61
N LYS A 222 -24.14 3.02 7.71
CA LYS A 222 -24.03 3.96 8.84
C LYS A 222 -23.22 5.20 8.48
N PHE A 223 -22.15 5.04 7.70
CA PHE A 223 -21.40 6.14 7.14
C PHE A 223 -22.31 7.05 6.30
N GLU A 224 -23.11 6.45 5.43
CA GLU A 224 -24.05 7.17 4.57
C GLU A 224 -25.10 7.94 5.36
N LEU A 225 -25.71 7.30 6.37
CA LEU A 225 -26.64 8.00 7.26
C LEU A 225 -25.97 9.21 7.92
N ALA A 226 -24.73 9.04 8.40
CA ALA A 226 -23.99 10.10 9.09
C ALA A 226 -23.80 11.35 8.23
N GLN A 227 -23.66 11.21 6.90
CA GLN A 227 -23.53 12.35 5.98
C GLN A 227 -24.80 13.22 5.91
N PHE A 228 -25.97 12.65 6.21
CA PHE A 228 -27.25 13.36 6.18
C PHE A 228 -27.69 13.91 7.54
N LEU A 229 -27.00 13.54 8.63
CA LEU A 229 -27.32 14.03 9.96
C LEU A 229 -26.89 15.50 10.11
N LYS A 230 -27.85 16.37 10.39
CA LYS A 230 -27.63 17.80 10.68
C LYS A 230 -28.30 18.15 12.01
N GLU A 231 -27.61 18.94 12.84
CA GLU A 231 -28.13 19.48 14.10
C GLU A 231 -28.76 18.40 15.01
N THR A 232 -27.98 17.39 15.38
CA THR A 232 -28.48 16.24 16.14
C THR A 232 -28.60 16.53 17.64
N GLU A 233 -29.75 16.18 18.23
CA GLU A 233 -29.95 16.24 19.70
C GLU A 233 -29.08 15.22 20.46
N HIS A 234 -28.75 14.10 19.81
CA HIS A 234 -27.90 13.04 20.35
C HIS A 234 -26.54 13.03 19.63
N PRO A 235 -25.46 12.55 20.30
CA PRO A 235 -24.17 12.33 19.65
C PRO A 235 -24.32 11.35 18.47
N ILE A 236 -23.68 11.65 17.33
CA ILE A 236 -23.71 10.81 16.12
C ILE A 236 -23.33 9.35 16.45
N LYS A 237 -22.34 9.15 17.31
CA LYS A 237 -21.94 7.82 17.78
C LYS A 237 -23.10 6.99 18.34
N ASP A 238 -23.91 7.60 19.19
CA ASP A 238 -25.03 6.91 19.84
C ASP A 238 -26.13 6.62 18.82
N ILE A 239 -26.37 7.55 17.89
CA ILE A 239 -27.33 7.38 16.79
C ILE A 239 -26.94 6.19 15.90
N LEU A 240 -25.66 6.02 15.60
CA LEU A 240 -25.18 4.94 14.72
C LEU A 240 -25.08 3.59 15.44
N ASN A 241 -24.96 3.57 16.76
CA ASN A 241 -24.81 2.35 17.56
C ASN A 241 -26.13 1.81 18.09
N ASP A 242 -27.09 2.66 18.44
CA ASP A 242 -28.40 2.27 18.96
C ASP A 242 -29.44 2.10 17.84
N ASN A 243 -30.10 0.94 17.78
CA ASN A 243 -31.06 0.61 16.72
C ASN A 243 -32.33 1.49 16.76
N VAL A 244 -32.76 1.90 17.96
CA VAL A 244 -33.95 2.75 18.11
C VAL A 244 -33.63 4.17 17.66
N LEU A 245 -32.49 4.72 18.07
CA LEU A 245 -32.03 6.03 17.62
C LEU A 245 -31.77 6.02 16.11
N PHE A 246 -31.08 5.01 15.57
CA PHE A 246 -30.85 4.88 14.14
C PHE A 246 -32.17 4.98 13.35
N LYS A 247 -33.20 4.21 13.73
CA LYS A 247 -34.52 4.24 13.09
C LYS A 247 -35.24 5.58 13.26
N SER A 248 -35.10 6.22 14.42
CA SER A 248 -35.69 7.53 14.69
C SER A 248 -35.10 8.60 13.76
N TYR A 249 -33.76 8.67 13.68
CA TYR A 249 -33.07 9.63 12.82
C TYR A 249 -33.25 9.34 11.32
N LEU A 250 -33.29 8.06 10.93
CA LEU A 250 -33.64 7.66 9.57
C LEU A 250 -35.04 8.17 9.16
N ASN A 251 -35.97 8.29 10.11
CA ASN A 251 -37.29 8.87 9.88
C ASN A 251 -37.34 10.40 9.95
N LYS A 252 -36.34 11.04 10.55
CA LYS A 252 -36.21 12.50 10.63
C LYS A 252 -35.57 13.11 9.37
N ILE A 253 -34.73 12.37 8.66
CA ILE A 253 -34.16 12.82 7.38
C ILE A 253 -35.21 12.83 6.25
N ASP A 254 -34.93 13.61 5.20
CA ASP A 254 -35.81 13.73 4.05
C ASP A 254 -35.97 12.41 3.30
N ILE A 255 -37.04 12.32 2.50
CA ILE A 255 -37.41 11.08 1.82
C ILE A 255 -36.37 10.63 0.78
N ASN A 256 -35.63 11.56 0.17
CA ASN A 256 -34.61 11.20 -0.82
C ASN A 256 -33.38 10.65 -0.12
N ALA A 257 -32.90 11.32 0.93
CA ALA A 257 -31.80 10.81 1.76
C ALA A 257 -32.14 9.45 2.38
N ARG A 258 -33.37 9.26 2.87
CA ARG A 258 -33.83 7.96 3.39
C ARG A 258 -33.78 6.85 2.34
N LYS A 259 -34.24 7.15 1.11
CA LYS A 259 -34.16 6.20 0.00
C LYS A 259 -32.73 5.86 -0.36
N GLN A 260 -31.81 6.82 -0.27
CA GLN A 260 -30.38 6.61 -0.54
C GLN A 260 -29.74 5.68 0.50
N VAL A 261 -29.96 5.92 1.79
CA VAL A 261 -29.45 5.08 2.88
C VAL A 261 -30.01 3.65 2.84
N MET A 262 -31.28 3.50 2.43
CA MET A 262 -31.99 2.20 2.34
C MET A 262 -32.00 1.61 0.92
N SER A 263 -31.20 2.16 0.01
CA SER A 263 -31.34 1.92 -1.43
C SER A 263 -31.20 0.44 -1.79
N VAL A 264 -30.27 -0.26 -1.14
CA VAL A 264 -30.02 -1.69 -1.39
C VAL A 264 -31.16 -2.56 -0.89
N GLU A 265 -31.70 -2.32 0.32
CA GLU A 265 -32.85 -3.11 0.77
C GLU A 265 -34.10 -2.84 -0.06
N ILE A 266 -34.34 -1.58 -0.43
CA ILE A 266 -35.44 -1.21 -1.33
C ILE A 266 -35.28 -1.90 -2.69
N TYR A 267 -34.04 -2.00 -3.20
CA TYR A 267 -33.75 -2.70 -4.45
C TYR A 267 -34.07 -4.18 -4.33
N LEU A 268 -33.60 -4.86 -3.28
CA LEU A 268 -33.85 -6.29 -3.05
C LEU A 268 -35.35 -6.58 -2.87
N GLU A 269 -36.07 -5.79 -2.08
CA GLU A 269 -37.53 -5.90 -1.91
C GLU A 269 -38.29 -5.77 -3.24
N LYS A 270 -37.86 -4.84 -4.10
CA LYS A 270 -38.47 -4.67 -5.44
C LYS A 270 -38.15 -5.83 -6.38
N LEU A 271 -36.97 -6.41 -6.26
CA LEU A 271 -36.51 -7.54 -7.06
C LEU A 271 -37.33 -8.80 -6.76
N GLU A 272 -37.73 -9.00 -5.50
CA GLU A 272 -38.66 -10.08 -5.10
C GLU A 272 -40.02 -9.98 -5.81
N HIS A 273 -40.45 -8.76 -6.19
CA HIS A 273 -41.73 -8.52 -6.86
C HIS A 273 -41.62 -8.43 -8.39
N SER A 274 -40.51 -7.91 -8.93
CA SER A 274 -40.31 -7.79 -10.39
C SER A 274 -38.84 -7.66 -10.77
N ASN A 275 -38.43 -8.42 -11.78
CA ASN A 275 -37.09 -8.34 -12.37
C ASN A 275 -36.91 -7.16 -13.35
N ALA A 276 -37.89 -6.27 -13.47
CA ALA A 276 -37.84 -5.13 -14.39
C ALA A 276 -37.01 -3.95 -13.85
N TYR A 277 -36.71 -3.93 -12.55
CA TYR A 277 -35.98 -2.84 -11.91
C TYR A 277 -34.47 -2.99 -12.12
N LYS A 278 -33.84 -1.95 -12.66
CA LYS A 278 -32.38 -1.90 -12.73
C LYS A 278 -31.82 -1.32 -11.45
N ILE A 279 -30.65 -1.82 -11.05
CA ILE A 279 -29.93 -1.35 -9.87
C ILE A 279 -29.57 0.13 -9.96
N GLU A 280 -29.13 0.56 -11.15
CA GLU A 280 -28.73 1.94 -11.47
C GLU A 280 -29.87 2.96 -11.26
N ASP A 281 -31.13 2.52 -11.31
CA ASP A 281 -32.29 3.39 -11.12
C ASP A 281 -32.62 3.64 -9.63
N ILE A 282 -32.04 2.86 -8.72
CA ILE A 282 -32.44 2.80 -7.30
C ILE A 282 -31.26 3.07 -6.36
N VAL A 283 -30.08 2.54 -6.66
CA VAL A 283 -28.89 2.63 -5.82
C VAL A 283 -27.97 3.70 -6.38
N ASP A 284 -27.59 4.66 -5.53
CA ASP A 284 -26.60 5.67 -5.89
C ASP A 284 -25.29 5.00 -6.33
N GLN A 285 -24.64 5.57 -7.34
CA GLN A 285 -23.48 4.98 -7.96
C GLN A 285 -22.29 4.86 -7.00
N ALA A 286 -22.00 5.90 -6.23
CA ALA A 286 -20.89 5.88 -5.28
C ALA A 286 -21.17 4.85 -4.18
N PHE A 287 -22.41 4.80 -3.69
CA PHE A 287 -22.85 3.80 -2.74
C PHE A 287 -22.67 2.39 -3.31
N TYR A 288 -23.12 2.13 -4.54
CA TYR A 288 -22.95 0.84 -5.20
C TYR A 288 -21.48 0.45 -5.37
N PHE A 289 -20.62 1.39 -5.77
CA PHE A 289 -19.18 1.16 -5.95
C PHE A 289 -18.51 0.76 -4.64
N ALA A 290 -18.85 1.40 -3.52
CA ALA A 290 -18.31 1.07 -2.20
C ALA A 290 -18.65 -0.36 -1.72
N LEU A 291 -19.68 -1.01 -2.28
CA LEU A 291 -20.09 -2.36 -1.90
C LEU A 291 -19.34 -3.45 -2.66
N HIS A 292 -18.56 -3.12 -3.68
CA HIS A 292 -17.78 -4.14 -4.40
C HIS A 292 -16.69 -4.72 -3.50
N GLN A 293 -16.32 -5.97 -3.77
CA GLN A 293 -15.23 -6.68 -3.11
C GLN A 293 -14.31 -7.28 -4.16
N PRO A 294 -13.01 -7.47 -3.88
CA PRO A 294 -12.14 -8.21 -4.77
C PRO A 294 -12.62 -9.66 -4.90
N HIS A 295 -12.58 -10.19 -6.11
CA HIS A 295 -13.07 -11.52 -6.39
C HIS A 295 -12.22 -12.59 -5.66
N SER A 296 -12.89 -13.62 -5.16
CA SER A 296 -12.27 -14.71 -4.40
C SER A 296 -11.18 -15.51 -5.14
N SER A 297 -11.05 -15.39 -6.46
CA SER A 297 -9.95 -16.04 -7.21
C SER A 297 -8.60 -15.33 -7.10
N LEU A 298 -8.58 -14.06 -6.66
CA LEU A 298 -7.35 -13.27 -6.58
C LEU A 298 -6.45 -13.72 -5.41
N SER A 299 -5.14 -13.61 -5.60
CA SER A 299 -4.14 -13.79 -4.53
C SER A 299 -4.34 -12.75 -3.43
N SER A 300 -3.86 -13.03 -2.22
CA SER A 300 -4.00 -12.09 -1.10
C SER A 300 -3.42 -10.69 -1.41
N GLU A 301 -2.28 -10.63 -2.09
CA GLU A 301 -1.61 -9.38 -2.48
C GLU A 301 -2.44 -8.59 -3.50
N HIS A 302 -3.01 -9.27 -4.51
CA HIS A 302 -3.92 -8.64 -5.46
C HIS A 302 -5.23 -8.19 -4.80
N ARG A 303 -5.77 -8.96 -3.85
CA ARG A 303 -6.97 -8.53 -3.10
C ARG A 303 -6.71 -7.24 -2.33
N ASP A 304 -5.55 -7.12 -1.68
CA ASP A 304 -5.17 -5.90 -0.95
C ASP A 304 -5.03 -4.70 -1.90
N LEU A 305 -4.43 -4.89 -3.08
CA LEU A 305 -4.33 -3.86 -4.11
C LEU A 305 -5.70 -3.40 -4.62
N ILE A 306 -6.59 -4.37 -4.91
CA ILE A 306 -7.93 -4.08 -5.42
C ILE A 306 -8.81 -3.45 -4.34
N HIS A 307 -8.66 -3.85 -3.06
CA HIS A 307 -9.32 -3.15 -1.96
C HIS A 307 -8.88 -1.69 -1.88
N LYS A 308 -7.58 -1.41 -2.01
CA LYS A 308 -7.09 -0.04 -2.06
C LYS A 308 -7.73 0.73 -3.22
N LEU A 309 -7.75 0.15 -4.43
CA LEU A 309 -8.40 0.76 -5.59
C LEU A 309 -9.89 1.07 -5.34
N LEU A 310 -10.66 0.12 -4.82
CA LEU A 310 -12.09 0.29 -4.55
C LEU A 310 -12.37 1.40 -3.53
N ILE A 311 -11.53 1.52 -2.49
CA ILE A 311 -11.64 2.61 -1.52
C ILE A 311 -11.28 3.96 -2.14
N ASN A 312 -10.31 4.02 -3.03
CA ASN A 312 -9.96 5.25 -3.73
C ASN A 312 -11.05 5.66 -4.73
N ILE A 313 -11.81 4.70 -5.28
CA ILE A 313 -13.01 4.96 -6.10
C ILE A 313 -14.17 5.48 -5.23
N ALA A 314 -14.45 4.83 -4.09
CA ALA A 314 -15.58 5.16 -3.23
C ALA A 314 -15.21 5.02 -1.73
N PRO A 315 -14.75 6.10 -1.07
CA PRO A 315 -14.19 6.05 0.30
C PRO A 315 -15.27 6.06 1.39
N MET A 316 -16.25 5.15 1.32
CA MET A 316 -17.41 5.12 2.23
C MET A 316 -17.23 4.13 3.40
N ASP A 317 -16.32 3.16 3.27
CA ASP A 317 -15.99 2.24 4.36
C ASP A 317 -14.82 2.75 5.18
N VAL A 318 -15.11 3.35 6.33
CA VAL A 318 -14.11 3.95 7.23
C VAL A 318 -13.06 2.96 7.75
N LEU A 319 -13.39 1.67 7.86
CA LEU A 319 -12.44 0.65 8.33
C LEU A 319 -11.42 0.36 7.23
N PHE A 320 -11.90 0.11 6.02
CA PHE A 320 -11.05 -0.18 4.87
C PHE A 320 -10.27 1.05 4.42
N LEU A 321 -10.85 2.25 4.55
CA LEU A 321 -10.13 3.51 4.39
C LEU A 321 -8.91 3.57 5.32
N TYR A 322 -9.08 3.25 6.60
CA TYR A 322 -7.96 3.20 7.54
C TYR A 322 -6.94 2.09 7.25
N TRP A 323 -7.36 0.94 6.69
CA TRP A 323 -6.45 -0.17 6.39
C TRP A 323 -5.65 0.03 5.11
N TYR A 324 -6.29 0.51 4.05
CA TYR A 324 -5.73 0.52 2.70
C TYR A 324 -5.27 1.91 2.23
N ASP A 325 -5.86 3.00 2.73
CA ASP A 325 -5.42 4.37 2.45
C ASP A 325 -5.43 5.27 3.69
N LYS A 326 -4.39 5.11 4.52
CA LYS A 326 -4.22 5.90 5.74
C LYS A 326 -4.05 7.39 5.48
N GLU A 327 -3.46 7.79 4.36
CA GLU A 327 -3.23 9.20 4.07
C GLU A 327 -4.57 9.89 3.83
N GLN A 328 -5.41 9.33 2.96
CA GLN A 328 -6.77 9.81 2.74
C GLN A 328 -7.63 9.70 4.00
N PHE A 329 -7.48 8.62 4.79
CA PHE A 329 -8.17 8.49 6.07
C PHE A 329 -7.89 9.70 6.98
N TYR A 330 -6.63 10.07 7.20
CA TYR A 330 -6.30 11.18 8.10
C TYR A 330 -6.76 12.54 7.56
N ILE A 331 -6.70 12.75 6.23
CA ILE A 331 -7.25 13.96 5.59
C ILE A 331 -8.75 14.07 5.88
N ASN A 332 -9.51 13.00 5.64
CA ASN A 332 -10.96 12.98 5.86
C ASN A 332 -11.30 13.10 7.35
N TYR A 333 -10.58 12.36 8.19
CA TYR A 333 -10.77 12.31 9.64
C TYR A 333 -10.69 13.70 10.29
N LEU A 334 -9.82 14.59 9.80
CA LEU A 334 -9.71 15.96 10.31
C LEU A 334 -10.97 16.80 10.08
N THR A 335 -11.75 16.50 9.05
CA THR A 335 -12.95 17.27 8.67
C THR A 335 -14.23 16.76 9.35
N TRP A 336 -14.20 15.57 9.93
CA TRP A 336 -15.34 14.93 10.56
C TRP A 336 -15.72 15.54 11.92
N ASP A 337 -17.01 15.42 12.27
CA ASP A 337 -17.53 15.74 13.60
C ASP A 337 -16.90 14.85 14.69
N ASP A 338 -16.70 15.40 15.88
CA ASP A 338 -16.01 14.70 16.97
C ASP A 338 -16.76 13.45 17.45
N SER A 339 -18.09 13.47 17.46
CA SER A 339 -18.87 12.27 17.80
C SER A 339 -18.76 11.20 16.71
N PHE A 340 -18.70 11.61 15.44
CA PHE A 340 -18.47 10.67 14.34
C PHE A 340 -17.07 10.06 14.40
N LYS A 341 -16.04 10.86 14.70
CA LYS A 341 -14.66 10.40 14.93
C LYS A 341 -14.60 9.31 16.00
N ASP A 342 -15.31 9.47 17.11
CA ASP A 342 -15.37 8.48 18.18
C ASP A 342 -15.99 7.15 17.71
N TRP A 343 -17.05 7.22 16.90
CA TRP A 343 -17.65 6.04 16.29
C TRP A 343 -16.67 5.32 15.37
N VAL A 344 -15.96 6.06 14.52
CA VAL A 344 -14.96 5.50 13.61
C VAL A 344 -13.81 4.83 14.38
N ILE A 345 -13.27 5.49 15.41
CA ILE A 345 -12.22 4.91 16.26
C ILE A 345 -12.70 3.61 16.91
N GLU A 346 -13.93 3.57 17.41
CA GLU A 346 -14.51 2.36 18.00
C GLU A 346 -14.59 1.22 16.98
N ARG A 347 -15.06 1.50 15.76
CA ARG A 347 -15.10 0.49 14.68
C ARG A 347 -13.70 -0.03 14.34
N ILE A 348 -12.71 0.85 14.26
CA ILE A 348 -11.31 0.47 14.00
C ILE A 348 -10.78 -0.40 15.13
N ARG A 349 -10.91 0.03 16.40
CA ARG A 349 -10.39 -0.70 17.57
C ARG A 349 -10.99 -2.08 17.74
N ASN A 350 -12.27 -2.25 17.40
CA ASN A 350 -12.95 -3.54 17.51
C ASN A 350 -12.55 -4.55 16.41
N ASN A 351 -11.78 -4.11 15.40
CA ASN A 351 -11.36 -4.93 14.26
C ASN A 351 -9.83 -4.96 14.06
N ILE A 352 -9.03 -4.41 15.00
CA ILE A 352 -7.55 -4.47 14.98
C ILE A 352 -7.03 -5.79 15.56
#